data_AF-A0A9N7Z5W2-F1
#
_entry.id   AF-A0A9N7Z5W2-F1
#
_cell.length_a   1.000
_cell.length_b   1.000
_cell.length_c   1.000
_cell.angle_alpha   90.00
_cell.angle_beta   90.00
_cell.angle_gamma   90.00
#
_symmetry.space_group_name_H-M   'P 1'
#
loop_
_entity.id
_entity.type
_entity.pdbx_description
1 polymer ?
#
loop_
_entity_poly.entity_id
_entity_poly.type
_entity_poly.pdbx_seq_one_letter_code
_entity_poly.pdbx_strand_id
1 'polypeptide(L)'
;MDSKKTYEQKCRDKEEADQNVNRNTNTNNTKHMEKLNSKSQQAKQNSEEADRLYQQNVTTLGKITDEWMKEHVKACEMFEKQSVERINFLRNAVWTHLNQLSQQCVTGDELYEEVRKSLEQCDVQEDIEHFVNLRRTGDRPPASVLYENFYTGQKSANGAPPSRLPPPITRRGPLPDPTHSRADDTIYSTVQDAGYSVVQF
;
A
#
# COMPACT_ATOMS: atom_id res chain seq x y z
N MET A 1 -51.45 -7.88 5.74
CA MET A 1 -52.45 -7.31 4.81
C MET A 1 -53.72 -8.17 4.76
N ASP A 2 -53.59 -9.49 4.61
CA ASP A 2 -54.76 -10.38 4.50
C ASP A 2 -55.61 -10.47 5.79
N SER A 3 -55.00 -10.40 6.98
CA SER A 3 -55.74 -10.38 8.25
C SER A 3 -56.62 -9.14 8.39
N LYS A 4 -56.12 -7.96 8.01
CA LYS A 4 -56.89 -6.71 7.98
C LYS A 4 -58.09 -6.83 7.04
N LYS A 5 -57.86 -7.27 5.81
CA LYS A 5 -58.92 -7.46 4.80
C LYS A 5 -59.97 -8.46 5.28
N THR A 6 -59.54 -9.54 5.93
CA THR A 6 -60.43 -10.56 6.49
C THR A 6 -61.27 -10.00 7.62
N TYR A 7 -60.66 -9.27 8.56
CA TYR A 7 -61.38 -8.58 9.63
C TYR A 7 -62.44 -7.62 9.09
N GLU A 8 -62.06 -6.72 8.18
CA GLU A 8 -62.99 -5.78 7.56
C GLU A 8 -64.16 -6.48 6.86
N GLN A 9 -63.90 -7.61 6.19
CA GLN A 9 -64.96 -8.40 5.58
C GLN A 9 -65.88 -9.02 6.64
N LYS A 10 -65.34 -9.58 7.73
CA LYS A 10 -66.16 -10.16 8.80
C LYS A 10 -66.97 -9.13 9.57
N CYS A 11 -66.49 -7.89 9.68
CA CYS A 11 -67.29 -6.79 10.21
C CYS A 11 -68.48 -6.47 9.30
N ARG A 12 -68.26 -6.39 7.98
CA ARG A 12 -69.36 -6.19 7.01
C ARG A 12 -70.38 -7.32 7.05
N ASP A 13 -69.92 -8.58 7.10
CA ASP A 13 -70.79 -9.76 7.21
C ASP A 13 -71.67 -9.72 8.48
N LYS A 14 -71.11 -9.23 9.61
CA LYS A 14 -71.83 -9.03 10.87
C LYS A 14 -72.90 -7.94 10.75
N GLU A 15 -72.54 -6.77 10.22
CA GLU A 15 -73.49 -5.67 10.01
C GLU A 15 -74.65 -6.09 9.10
N GLU A 16 -74.38 -6.83 8.03
CA GLU A 16 -75.41 -7.38 7.15
C GLU A 16 -76.33 -8.36 7.89
N ALA A 17 -75.78 -9.24 8.71
CA ALA A 17 -76.56 -10.20 9.50
C ALA A 17 -77.47 -9.48 10.52
N ASP A 18 -76.95 -8.48 11.24
CA ASP A 18 -77.70 -7.71 12.23
C ASP A 18 -78.82 -6.88 11.57
N GLN A 19 -78.55 -6.27 10.41
CA GLN A 19 -79.59 -5.57 9.62
C GLN A 19 -80.70 -6.53 9.17
N ASN A 20 -80.33 -7.77 8.80
CA ASN A 20 -81.30 -8.76 8.33
C ASN A 20 -82.17 -9.31 9.47
N VAL A 21 -81.65 -9.39 10.69
CA VAL A 21 -82.44 -9.66 11.91
C VAL A 21 -83.42 -8.51 12.17
N ASN A 22 -82.95 -7.25 12.16
CA ASN A 22 -83.78 -6.07 12.42
C ASN A 22 -84.90 -5.87 11.38
N ARG A 23 -84.65 -6.19 10.11
CA ARG A 23 -85.69 -6.13 9.07
C ARG A 23 -86.80 -7.15 9.25
N ASN A 24 -86.52 -8.28 9.91
CA ASN A 24 -87.46 -9.37 10.07
C ASN A 24 -88.12 -9.41 11.46
N THR A 25 -87.85 -8.45 12.35
CA THR A 25 -88.32 -8.44 13.76
C THR A 25 -89.84 -8.62 13.91
N ASN A 26 -90.64 -8.15 12.95
CA ASN A 26 -92.11 -8.25 12.96
C ASN A 26 -92.66 -9.52 12.28
N THR A 27 -91.82 -10.50 11.94
CA THR A 27 -92.26 -11.75 11.30
C THR A 27 -92.88 -12.71 12.31
N ASN A 28 -93.99 -13.35 11.94
CA ASN A 28 -94.68 -14.34 12.79
C ASN A 28 -94.05 -15.74 12.70
N ASN A 29 -92.96 -15.90 11.92
CA ASN A 29 -92.29 -17.18 11.69
C ASN A 29 -91.10 -17.37 12.65
N THR A 30 -91.36 -17.99 13.80
CA THR A 30 -90.38 -18.22 14.87
C THR A 30 -89.14 -19.00 14.40
N LYS A 31 -89.32 -20.06 13.58
CA LYS A 31 -88.20 -20.87 13.07
C LYS A 31 -87.27 -20.07 12.15
N HIS A 32 -87.83 -19.15 11.36
CA HIS A 32 -87.03 -18.27 10.51
C HIS A 32 -86.24 -17.26 11.34
N MET A 33 -86.87 -16.68 12.37
CA MET A 33 -86.23 -15.76 13.31
C MET A 33 -85.03 -16.42 14.03
N GLU A 34 -85.20 -17.65 14.53
CA GLU A 34 -84.13 -18.41 15.18
C GLU A 34 -82.91 -18.64 14.25
N LYS A 35 -83.16 -18.94 12.97
CA LYS A 35 -82.10 -19.11 11.97
C LYS A 35 -81.34 -17.80 11.72
N LEU A 36 -82.04 -16.67 11.66
CA LEU A 36 -81.43 -15.35 11.48
C LEU A 36 -80.59 -14.97 12.70
N ASN A 37 -81.13 -15.15 13.91
CA ASN A 37 -80.39 -14.90 15.16
C ASN A 37 -79.14 -15.78 15.26
N SER A 38 -79.23 -17.07 14.91
CA SER A 38 -78.06 -17.96 14.89
C SER A 38 -77.00 -17.49 13.90
N LYS A 39 -77.41 -17.01 12.72
CA LYS A 39 -76.50 -16.45 11.70
C LYS A 39 -75.83 -15.17 12.19
N SER A 40 -76.57 -14.25 12.83
CA SER A 40 -76.02 -13.04 13.47
C SER A 40 -74.98 -13.39 14.53
N GLN A 41 -75.31 -14.34 15.42
CA GLN A 41 -74.40 -14.75 16.48
C GLN A 41 -73.11 -15.36 15.92
N GLN A 42 -73.19 -16.19 14.87
CA GLN A 42 -72.01 -16.73 14.19
C GLN A 42 -71.19 -15.63 13.50
N ALA A 43 -71.84 -14.68 12.82
CA ALA A 43 -71.15 -13.57 12.16
C ALA A 43 -70.43 -12.68 13.18
N LYS A 44 -71.05 -12.43 14.35
CA LYS A 44 -70.45 -11.74 15.48
C LYS A 44 -69.19 -12.45 15.98
N GLN A 45 -69.27 -13.75 16.28
CA GLN A 45 -68.11 -14.54 16.73
C GLN A 45 -66.98 -14.53 15.70
N ASN A 46 -67.31 -14.69 14.41
CA ASN A 46 -66.32 -14.67 13.34
C ASN A 46 -65.62 -13.30 13.21
N SER A 47 -66.36 -12.21 13.43
CA SER A 47 -65.80 -10.85 13.43
C SER A 47 -64.87 -10.62 14.62
N GLU A 48 -65.26 -11.09 15.82
CA GLU A 48 -64.45 -10.98 17.04
C GLU A 48 -63.15 -11.80 16.93
N GLU A 49 -63.21 -13.00 16.36
CA GLU A 49 -62.02 -13.82 16.12
C GLU A 49 -61.09 -13.17 15.09
N ALA A 50 -61.63 -12.65 14.00
CA ALA A 50 -60.83 -11.96 12.98
C ALA A 50 -60.19 -10.68 13.52
N ASP A 51 -60.86 -9.96 14.42
CA ASP A 51 -60.33 -8.78 15.11
C ASP A 51 -59.13 -9.14 15.99
N ARG A 52 -59.30 -10.15 16.84
CA ARG A 52 -58.24 -10.67 17.72
C ARG A 52 -57.01 -11.08 16.91
N LEU A 53 -57.21 -11.82 15.82
CA LEU A 53 -56.13 -12.25 14.95
C LEU A 53 -55.44 -11.06 14.26
N TYR A 54 -56.23 -10.08 13.80
CA TYR A 54 -55.68 -8.87 13.19
C TYR A 54 -54.84 -8.08 14.20
N GLN A 55 -55.36 -7.84 15.41
CA GLN A 55 -54.65 -7.14 16.48
C GLN A 55 -53.36 -7.85 16.88
N GLN A 56 -53.39 -9.17 17.02
CA GLN A 56 -52.19 -9.97 17.30
C GLN A 56 -51.14 -9.81 16.19
N ASN A 57 -51.56 -9.90 14.92
CA ASN A 57 -50.64 -9.78 13.79
C ASN A 57 -50.02 -8.38 13.69
N VAL A 58 -50.79 -7.32 13.95
CA VAL A 58 -50.27 -5.94 14.00
C VAL A 58 -49.26 -5.78 15.13
N THR A 59 -49.57 -6.32 16.31
CA THR A 59 -48.66 -6.27 17.47
C THR A 59 -47.36 -7.01 17.20
N THR A 60 -47.44 -8.20 16.61
CA THR A 60 -46.26 -9.00 16.23
C THR A 60 -45.44 -8.28 15.16
N LEU A 61 -46.09 -7.68 14.15
CA LEU A 61 -45.39 -6.91 13.13
C LEU A 61 -44.62 -5.74 13.74
N GLY A 62 -45.24 -4.99 14.68
CA GLY A 62 -44.56 -3.90 15.39
C GLY A 62 -43.28 -4.37 16.09
N LYS A 63 -43.34 -5.51 16.80
CA LYS A 63 -42.17 -6.10 17.46
C LYS A 63 -41.06 -6.47 16.47
N ILE A 64 -41.42 -7.15 15.37
CA ILE A 64 -40.46 -7.56 14.34
C ILE A 64 -39.82 -6.33 13.68
N THR A 65 -40.60 -5.27 13.42
CA THR A 65 -40.09 -4.02 12.86
C THR A 65 -39.11 -3.36 13.83
N ASP A 66 -39.42 -3.29 15.12
CA ASP A 66 -38.51 -2.72 16.13
C ASP A 66 -37.21 -3.52 16.25
N GLU A 67 -37.28 -4.86 16.24
CA GLU A 67 -36.11 -5.74 16.24
C GLU A 67 -35.28 -5.55 14.97
N TRP A 68 -35.92 -5.54 13.80
CA TRP A 68 -35.25 -5.32 12.53
C TRP A 68 -34.54 -3.96 12.49
N MET A 69 -35.19 -2.90 12.96
CA MET A 69 -34.58 -1.57 13.03
C MET A 69 -33.34 -1.56 13.91
N LYS A 70 -33.37 -2.24 15.07
CA LYS A 70 -32.21 -2.35 15.95
C LYS A 70 -31.05 -3.09 15.28
N GLU A 71 -31.32 -4.22 14.64
CA GLU A 71 -30.29 -4.98 13.93
C GLU A 71 -29.75 -4.23 12.71
N HIS A 72 -30.60 -3.51 11.99
CA HIS A 72 -30.18 -2.64 10.87
C HIS A 72 -29.21 -1.56 11.35
N VAL A 73 -29.54 -0.86 12.44
CA VAL A 73 -28.65 0.16 13.02
C VAL A 73 -27.32 -0.44 13.45
N LYS A 74 -27.32 -1.57 14.17
CA LYS A 74 -26.09 -2.27 14.56
C LYS A 74 -25.22 -2.65 13.35
N ALA A 75 -25.84 -3.13 12.27
CA ALA A 75 -25.12 -3.46 11.05
C ALA A 75 -24.49 -2.21 10.43
N CYS A 76 -25.23 -1.10 10.37
CA CYS A 76 -24.70 0.19 9.89
C CYS A 76 -23.52 0.67 10.74
N GLU A 77 -23.61 0.62 12.07
CA GLU A 77 -22.51 0.98 12.98
C GLU A 77 -21.25 0.12 12.74
N MET A 78 -21.44 -1.18 12.50
CA MET A 78 -20.34 -2.09 12.18
C MET A 78 -19.67 -1.74 10.84
N PHE A 79 -20.47 -1.45 9.80
CA PHE A 79 -19.94 -1.05 8.49
C PHE A 79 -19.23 0.31 8.56
N GLU A 80 -19.76 1.26 9.32
CA GLU A 80 -19.12 2.54 9.56
C GLU A 80 -17.75 2.34 10.22
N LYS A 81 -17.68 1.55 11.30
CA LYS A 81 -16.42 1.23 11.97
C LYS A 81 -15.40 0.61 11.00
N GLN A 82 -15.81 -0.37 10.21
CA GLN A 82 -14.92 -0.99 9.21
C GLN A 82 -14.43 0.01 8.16
N SER A 83 -15.30 0.93 7.72
CA SER A 83 -14.93 1.96 6.75
C SER A 83 -13.91 2.94 7.35
N VAL A 84 -14.12 3.37 8.61
CA VAL A 84 -13.19 4.23 9.34
C VAL A 84 -11.82 3.55 9.52
N GLU A 85 -11.80 2.27 9.90
CA GLU A 85 -10.56 1.48 10.00
C GLU A 85 -9.84 1.38 8.65
N ARG A 86 -10.56 1.08 7.56
CA ARG A 86 -10.00 1.02 6.21
C ARG A 86 -9.37 2.33 5.77
N ILE A 87 -10.06 3.45 5.99
CA ILE A 87 -9.57 4.79 5.62
C ILE A 87 -8.30 5.13 6.42
N ASN A 88 -8.32 4.89 7.74
CA ASN A 88 -7.17 5.16 8.61
C ASN A 88 -5.96 4.31 8.22
N PHE A 89 -6.17 3.03 7.96
CA PHE A 89 -5.11 2.12 7.53
C PHE A 89 -4.45 2.62 6.25
N LEU A 90 -5.26 2.88 5.20
CA LEU A 90 -4.73 3.31 3.91
C LEU A 90 -3.98 4.64 4.01
N ARG A 91 -4.56 5.62 4.72
CA ARG A 91 -3.90 6.92 4.96
C ARG A 91 -2.54 6.73 5.62
N ASN A 92 -2.48 5.92 6.69
CA ASN A 92 -1.26 5.73 7.46
C ASN A 92 -0.21 4.95 6.65
N ALA A 93 -0.62 3.95 5.86
CA ALA A 93 0.28 3.20 5.00
C ALA A 93 0.94 4.11 3.93
N VAL A 94 0.12 4.91 3.24
CA VAL A 94 0.61 5.86 2.23
C VAL A 94 1.50 6.92 2.86
N TRP A 95 1.11 7.47 4.01
CA TRP A 95 1.90 8.43 4.76
C TRP A 95 3.30 7.89 5.10
N THR A 96 3.37 6.70 5.68
CA THR A 96 4.65 6.06 6.03
C THR A 96 5.52 5.83 4.79
N HIS A 97 4.91 5.33 3.71
CA HIS A 97 5.65 5.07 2.46
C HIS A 97 6.21 6.35 1.84
N LEU A 98 5.41 7.43 1.80
CA LEU A 98 5.86 8.72 1.27
C LEU A 98 6.96 9.35 2.14
N ASN A 99 6.88 9.22 3.46
CA ASN A 99 7.96 9.66 4.35
C ASN A 99 9.25 8.89 4.10
N GLN A 100 9.16 7.58 3.88
CA GLN A 100 10.33 6.76 3.59
C GLN A 100 10.97 7.15 2.24
N LEU A 101 10.16 7.36 1.20
CA LEU A 101 10.67 7.88 -0.08
C LEU A 101 11.31 9.26 0.06
N SER A 102 10.70 10.15 0.86
CA SER A 102 11.25 11.48 1.11
C SER A 102 12.62 11.40 1.80
N GLN A 103 12.77 10.52 2.79
CA GLN A 103 14.04 10.28 3.46
C GLN A 103 15.10 9.72 2.48
N GLN A 104 14.71 8.81 1.59
CA GLN A 104 15.61 8.28 0.56
C GLN A 104 16.10 9.38 -0.40
N CYS A 105 15.25 10.34 -0.77
CA CYS A 105 15.67 11.47 -1.59
C CYS A 105 16.72 12.32 -0.89
N VAL A 106 16.54 12.60 0.42
CA VAL A 106 17.52 13.36 1.22
C VAL A 106 18.85 12.62 1.30
N THR A 107 18.82 11.33 1.68
CA THR A 107 20.02 10.51 1.76
C THR A 107 20.71 10.37 0.41
N GLY A 108 19.95 10.23 -0.68
CA GLY A 108 20.50 10.20 -2.03
C GLY A 108 21.21 11.49 -2.41
N ASP A 109 20.62 12.64 -2.10
CA ASP A 109 21.21 13.96 -2.33
C ASP A 109 22.53 14.13 -1.54
N GLU A 110 22.54 13.74 -0.27
CA GLU A 110 23.75 13.75 0.57
C GLU A 110 24.89 12.91 -0.02
N LEU A 111 24.59 11.70 -0.49
CA LEU A 111 25.58 10.82 -1.12
C LEU A 111 26.14 11.39 -2.44
N TYR A 112 25.28 12.00 -3.26
CA TYR A 112 25.74 12.66 -4.48
C TYR A 112 26.62 13.88 -4.18
N GLU A 113 26.31 14.61 -3.12
CA GLU A 113 27.12 15.74 -2.66
C GLU A 113 28.49 15.30 -2.13
N GLU A 114 28.59 14.16 -1.46
CA GLU A 114 29.87 13.57 -1.05
C GLU A 114 30.76 13.22 -2.26
N VAL A 115 30.20 12.59 -3.29
CA VAL A 115 30.93 12.30 -4.53
C VAL A 115 31.40 13.58 -5.20
N ARG A 116 30.52 14.59 -5.30
CA ARG A 116 30.86 15.90 -5.87
C ARG A 116 32.03 16.55 -5.13
N LYS A 117 31.99 16.61 -3.80
CA LYS A 117 33.06 17.14 -2.93
C LYS A 117 34.37 16.36 -3.07
N SER A 118 34.32 15.05 -3.23
CA SER A 118 35.51 14.22 -3.48
C SER A 118 36.18 14.61 -4.80
N LEU A 119 35.39 14.84 -5.86
CA LEU A 119 35.91 15.27 -7.15
C LEU A 119 36.51 16.68 -7.12
N GLU A 120 36.02 17.58 -6.25
CA GLU A 120 36.63 18.90 -6.03
C GLU A 120 38.07 18.84 -5.50
N GLN A 121 38.48 17.70 -4.93
CA GLN A 121 39.85 17.50 -4.42
C GLN A 121 40.84 17.05 -5.51
N CYS A 122 40.36 16.75 -6.73
CA CYS A 122 41.23 16.35 -7.83
C CYS A 122 41.96 17.58 -8.41
N ASP A 123 43.25 17.71 -8.10
CA ASP A 123 44.14 18.69 -8.72
C ASP A 123 45.01 18.01 -9.78
N VAL A 124 44.66 18.26 -11.05
CA VAL A 124 45.36 17.69 -12.21
C VAL A 124 46.83 18.09 -12.25
N GLN A 125 47.16 19.32 -11.83
CA GLN A 125 48.54 19.80 -11.86
C GLN A 125 49.37 19.12 -10.78
N GLU A 126 48.83 19.02 -9.56
CA GLU A 126 49.48 18.31 -8.46
C GLU A 126 49.71 16.83 -8.80
N ASP A 127 48.72 16.16 -9.40
CA ASP A 127 48.84 14.75 -9.82
C ASP A 127 49.93 14.55 -10.89
N ILE A 128 50.03 15.44 -11.88
CA ILE A 128 51.08 15.40 -12.91
C ILE A 128 52.45 15.66 -12.29
N GLU A 129 52.57 16.66 -11.42
CA GLU A 129 53.82 16.98 -10.73
C GLU A 129 54.27 15.81 -9.84
N HIS A 130 53.34 15.19 -9.11
CA HIS A 130 53.61 13.99 -8.33
C HIS A 130 54.18 12.86 -9.20
N PHE A 131 53.55 12.58 -10.34
CA PHE A 131 54.04 11.57 -11.28
C PHE A 131 55.45 11.87 -11.80
N VAL A 132 55.71 13.11 -12.26
CA VAL A 132 57.02 13.54 -12.76
C VAL A 132 58.09 13.41 -11.67
N ASN A 133 57.79 13.88 -10.46
CA ASN A 133 58.70 13.81 -9.32
C ASN A 133 59.07 12.36 -8.96
N LEU A 134 58.09 11.45 -9.04
CA LEU A 134 58.27 10.04 -8.72
C LEU A 134 59.00 9.23 -9.83
N ARG A 135 58.95 9.68 -11.09
CA ARG A 135 59.42 8.90 -12.26
C ARG A 135 60.53 9.56 -13.09
N ARG A 136 60.97 10.78 -12.76
CA ARG A 136 62.02 11.47 -13.53
C ARG A 136 63.32 10.66 -13.59
N THR A 137 63.94 10.62 -14.78
CA THR A 137 65.17 9.86 -15.07
C THR A 137 66.42 10.73 -15.20
N GLY A 138 66.29 12.03 -14.98
CA GLY A 138 67.36 13.02 -15.05
C GLY A 138 66.87 14.34 -15.63
N ASP A 139 67.64 15.41 -15.42
CA ASP A 139 67.24 16.77 -15.82
C ASP A 139 67.73 17.15 -17.23
N ARG A 140 68.52 16.28 -17.88
CA ARG A 140 69.10 16.52 -19.20
C ARG A 140 69.06 15.26 -20.06
N PRO A 141 68.83 15.40 -21.38
CA PRO A 141 68.99 14.29 -22.31
C PRO A 141 70.42 13.71 -22.25
N PRO A 142 70.61 12.42 -22.60
CA PRO A 142 71.93 11.84 -22.74
C PRO A 142 72.80 12.67 -23.71
N ALA A 143 74.09 12.80 -23.40
CA ALA A 143 75.03 13.49 -24.27
C ALA A 143 75.11 12.79 -25.64
N SER A 144 75.32 13.57 -26.70
CA SER A 144 75.52 13.03 -28.04
C SER A 144 76.72 12.09 -28.08
N VAL A 145 76.59 10.96 -28.79
CA VAL A 145 77.67 9.99 -28.93
C VAL A 145 78.76 10.58 -29.81
N LEU A 146 79.95 10.75 -29.26
CA LEU A 146 81.11 11.24 -30.00
C LEU A 146 81.80 10.09 -30.73
N TYR A 147 82.32 10.36 -31.92
CA TYR A 147 83.12 9.40 -32.68
C TYR A 147 84.44 9.10 -31.96
N GLU A 148 84.70 7.83 -31.70
CA GLU A 148 85.99 7.35 -31.19
C GLU A 148 86.75 6.62 -32.30
N ASN A 149 87.90 7.18 -32.68
CA ASN A 149 88.77 6.54 -33.65
C ASN A 149 89.60 5.44 -32.97
N PHE A 150 89.56 4.22 -33.52
CA PHE A 150 90.26 3.04 -32.99
C PHE A 150 91.78 3.19 -32.91
N TYR A 151 92.38 4.00 -33.80
CA TYR A 151 93.84 4.08 -33.96
C TYR A 151 94.48 5.28 -33.27
N THR A 152 93.74 6.38 -33.06
CA THR A 152 94.32 7.64 -32.52
C THR A 152 94.09 7.86 -31.02
N GLY A 153 93.32 7.02 -30.33
CA GLY A 153 93.21 7.03 -28.87
C GLY A 153 92.78 8.36 -28.23
N GLN A 154 92.21 9.29 -29.00
CA GLN A 154 91.74 10.58 -28.47
C GLN A 154 90.49 10.37 -27.60
N LYS A 155 90.73 10.17 -26.29
CA LYS A 155 89.67 10.27 -25.29
C LYS A 155 89.39 11.75 -25.04
N SER A 156 88.15 12.18 -25.26
CA SER A 156 87.71 13.52 -24.88
C SER A 156 87.93 13.74 -23.38
N ALA A 157 88.54 14.86 -23.00
CA ALA A 157 88.97 15.14 -21.62
C ALA A 157 87.82 15.35 -20.60
N ASN A 158 86.55 15.26 -21.02
CA ASN A 158 85.40 15.70 -20.21
C ASN A 158 84.34 14.61 -19.97
N GLY A 159 84.71 13.32 -19.98
CA GLY A 159 83.75 12.23 -19.69
C GLY A 159 84.31 11.20 -18.72
N ALA A 160 83.71 11.08 -17.53
CA ALA A 160 83.92 9.91 -16.67
C ALA A 160 83.56 8.63 -17.45
N PRO A 161 84.29 7.52 -17.27
CA PRO A 161 83.98 6.28 -17.99
C PRO A 161 82.56 5.83 -17.66
N PRO A 162 81.76 5.40 -18.64
CA PRO A 162 80.43 4.88 -18.35
C PRO A 162 80.59 3.65 -17.46
N SER A 163 79.85 3.61 -16.36
CA SER A 163 79.71 2.41 -15.55
C SER A 163 79.31 1.25 -16.48
N ARG A 164 80.10 0.17 -16.51
CA ARG A 164 79.78 -1.06 -17.26
C ARG A 164 78.66 -1.87 -16.62
N LEU A 165 77.99 -1.32 -15.61
CA LEU A 165 76.82 -1.95 -15.04
C LEU A 165 75.62 -1.57 -15.91
N PRO A 166 74.83 -2.54 -16.41
CA PRO A 166 73.53 -2.20 -16.97
C PRO A 166 72.75 -1.40 -15.93
N PRO A 167 72.01 -0.35 -16.32
CA PRO A 167 71.13 0.33 -15.38
C PRO A 167 70.24 -0.74 -14.74
N PRO A 168 70.01 -0.71 -13.41
CA PRO A 168 69.09 -1.63 -12.80
C PRO A 168 67.78 -1.53 -13.58
N ILE A 169 67.34 -2.66 -14.15
CA ILE A 169 66.01 -2.78 -14.74
C ILE A 169 65.06 -2.69 -13.54
N THR A 170 64.75 -1.48 -13.10
CA THR A 170 63.50 -1.23 -12.40
C THR A 170 62.42 -1.53 -13.44
N ARG A 171 62.04 -2.81 -13.53
CA ARG A 171 60.78 -3.21 -14.13
C ARG A 171 59.74 -2.23 -13.60
N ARG A 172 58.88 -1.75 -14.49
CA ARG A 172 57.61 -1.09 -14.14
C ARG A 172 57.13 -1.72 -12.84
N GLY A 173 57.18 -0.95 -11.75
CA GLY A 173 56.60 -1.41 -10.49
C GLY A 173 55.15 -1.76 -10.77
N PRO A 174 54.58 -2.77 -10.11
CA PRO A 174 53.17 -3.07 -10.25
C PRO A 174 52.36 -1.78 -10.08
N LEU A 175 51.28 -1.64 -10.86
CA LEU A 175 50.32 -0.54 -10.67
C LEU A 175 49.96 -0.48 -9.17
N PRO A 176 49.84 0.72 -8.57
CA PRO A 176 49.37 0.82 -7.20
C PRO A 176 48.04 0.08 -7.11
N ASP A 177 48.00 -0.90 -6.21
CA ASP A 177 46.79 -1.66 -5.89
C ASP A 177 45.80 -0.66 -5.28
N PRO A 178 44.55 -0.54 -5.80
CA PRO A 178 43.55 0.35 -5.23
C PRO A 178 43.14 -0.18 -3.85
N THR A 179 43.99 0.04 -2.85
CA THR A 179 43.82 -0.37 -1.47
C THR A 179 43.50 0.85 -0.63
N HIS A 180 42.34 1.44 -0.93
CA HIS A 180 41.55 2.19 0.03
C HIS A 180 40.05 2.04 -0.27
N SER A 181 39.60 0.81 -0.53
CA SER A 181 38.28 0.39 -0.05
C SER A 181 38.53 -0.33 1.28
N ARG A 182 38.33 0.37 2.40
CA ARG A 182 38.08 -0.34 3.67
C ARG A 182 36.89 -1.24 3.38
N ALA A 183 37.12 -2.53 3.55
CA ALA A 183 36.23 -3.63 3.17
C ALA A 183 34.93 -3.71 4.00
N ASP A 184 34.40 -2.59 4.50
CA ASP A 184 33.24 -2.58 5.38
C ASP A 184 32.06 -1.71 4.93
N ASP A 185 32.17 -0.84 3.92
CA ASP A 185 31.05 0.07 3.57
C ASP A 185 30.72 0.21 2.07
N THR A 186 31.28 -0.60 1.18
CA THR A 186 30.95 -0.51 -0.26
C THR A 186 29.97 -1.60 -0.69
N ILE A 187 28.67 -1.36 -0.48
CA ILE A 187 27.60 -2.15 -1.10
C ILE A 187 27.53 -1.75 -2.58
N TYR A 188 28.35 -2.37 -3.44
CA TYR A 188 28.04 -2.42 -4.86
C TYR A 188 26.81 -3.32 -5.02
N SER A 189 25.67 -2.72 -5.36
CA SER A 189 24.44 -3.45 -5.71
C SER A 189 24.67 -4.24 -7.00
N THR A 190 25.18 -5.46 -6.89
CA THR A 190 25.19 -6.42 -7.98
C THR A 190 23.78 -6.98 -8.18
N VAL A 191 23.34 -7.05 -9.44
CA VAL A 191 22.00 -7.48 -9.90
C VAL A 191 21.81 -9.00 -9.75
N GLN A 192 22.29 -9.59 -8.65
CA GLN A 192 22.28 -11.04 -8.41
C GLN A 192 21.61 -11.45 -7.10
N ASP A 193 21.06 -10.52 -6.33
CA ASP A 193 20.12 -10.88 -5.26
C ASP A 193 18.74 -11.16 -5.85
N ALA A 194 18.35 -12.42 -5.81
CA ALA A 194 17.01 -12.93 -6.16
C ALA A 194 15.95 -12.52 -5.13
N GLY A 195 15.96 -11.25 -4.69
CA GLY A 195 15.09 -10.69 -3.66
C GLY A 195 14.36 -9.41 -4.07
N TYR A 196 14.59 -8.86 -5.27
CA TYR A 196 13.81 -7.72 -5.79
C TYR A 196 12.43 -8.18 -6.28
N SER A 197 11.52 -8.47 -5.35
CA SER A 197 10.08 -8.41 -5.62
C SER A 197 9.53 -7.14 -4.99
N VAL A 198 9.09 -6.19 -5.81
CA VAL A 198 8.44 -4.94 -5.37
C VAL A 198 6.96 -5.16 -5.01
N VAL A 199 6.50 -6.42 -4.99
CA VAL A 199 5.17 -6.81 -4.50
C VAL A 199 5.30 -8.13 -3.73
N GLN A 200 4.88 -8.14 -2.47
CA GLN A 200 4.54 -9.34 -1.72
C GLN A 200 3.14 -9.12 -1.12
N PHE A 201 2.25 -10.12 -1.28
CA PHE A 201 0.89 -10.11 -0.74
C PHE A 201 0.89 -10.29 0.79
#